data_AF-A0A3B8S2K4-F1
#
_entry.id   AF-A0A3B8S2K4-F1
#
_cell.length_a   1.000
_cell.length_b   1.000
_cell.length_c   1.000
_cell.angle_alpha   90.00
_cell.angle_beta   90.00
_cell.angle_gamma   90.00
#
_symmetry.space_group_name_H-M   'P 1'
#
loop_
_entity.id
_entity.type
_entity.pdbx_description
1 polymer ?
#
loop_
_entity_poly.entity_id
_entity_poly.type
_entity_poly.pdbx_seq_one_letter_code
_entity_poly.pdbx_strand_id
1 'polypeptide(L)'
;MLKVNEIFYSIQGESSMAGLPCIFIRLTYCNLRCSYCDTEYAFYEGTDYTIEEILAKIKKYNCNLVEVTGGEPLVQKEALSLMKILCDLSYQVMIETSGSLPIKEIDQRVKVIMDLKCPSSKMSHKNLYENISYLKRNDEVKFVIGNREDYNWSKNVIDQYQLAEKCAVLFSNIFSELEPARLVEWILKDNLKVRFQIQMHKYIWSPTQRGV
;
A
#
# COMPACT_ATOMS: atom_id res chain seq x y z
N MET A 1 -10.51 -18.08 8.26
CA MET A 1 -9.20 -18.44 7.66
C MET A 1 -8.81 -17.32 6.71
N LEU A 2 -7.53 -17.18 6.39
CA LEU A 2 -7.04 -16.20 5.42
C LEU A 2 -6.42 -16.94 4.24
N LYS A 3 -6.81 -16.58 3.02
CA LYS A 3 -6.14 -17.05 1.81
C LYS A 3 -4.92 -16.19 1.57
N VAL A 4 -3.74 -16.76 1.80
CA VAL A 4 -2.46 -16.07 1.71
C VAL A 4 -1.77 -16.47 0.42
N ASN A 5 -1.38 -15.47 -0.36
CA ASN A 5 -0.59 -15.66 -1.56
C ASN A 5 0.87 -15.94 -1.17
N GLU A 6 1.47 -15.09 -0.34
CA GLU A 6 2.89 -15.19 0.06
C GLU A 6 3.12 -14.66 1.48
N ILE A 7 4.08 -15.25 2.19
CA ILE A 7 4.67 -14.66 3.41
C ILE A 7 6.18 -14.67 3.22
N PHE A 8 6.80 -13.49 3.26
CA PHE A 8 8.23 -13.34 3.02
C PHE A 8 8.82 -12.22 3.87
N TYR A 9 10.14 -12.18 3.95
CA TYR A 9 10.90 -11.21 4.73
C TYR A 9 11.86 -10.48 3.80
N SER A 10 11.73 -9.16 3.74
CA SER A 10 12.53 -8.33 2.86
C SER A 10 12.68 -6.90 3.42
N ILE A 11 12.94 -5.92 2.58
CA ILE A 11 12.99 -4.50 2.89
C ILE A 11 11.73 -3.83 2.37
N GLN A 12 11.11 -2.96 3.18
CA GLN A 12 10.04 -2.09 2.73
C GLN A 12 10.53 -1.18 1.60
N GLY A 13 9.89 -1.25 0.44
CA GLY A 13 10.30 -0.52 -0.76
C GLY A 13 9.68 0.86 -0.93
N GLU A 14 8.63 1.17 -0.18
CA GLU A 14 7.79 2.36 -0.30
C GLU A 14 7.38 2.88 1.09
N SER A 15 6.56 3.94 1.16
CA SER A 15 6.10 4.61 2.38
C SER A 15 7.21 5.34 3.16
N SER A 16 6.88 5.97 4.29
CA SER A 16 7.90 6.45 5.24
C SER A 16 8.77 5.37 5.86
N MET A 17 8.42 4.10 5.70
CA MET A 17 9.16 2.96 6.22
C MET A 17 10.14 2.36 5.20
N ALA A 18 10.27 2.97 4.02
CA ALA A 18 11.20 2.54 2.98
C ALA A 18 12.63 2.36 3.54
N GLY A 19 13.25 1.22 3.27
CA GLY A 19 14.60 0.88 3.73
C GLY A 19 14.65 0.00 4.99
N LEU A 20 13.52 -0.18 5.69
CA LEU A 20 13.47 -1.00 6.89
C LEU A 20 13.19 -2.47 6.58
N PRO A 21 13.80 -3.43 7.32
CA PRO A 21 13.38 -4.82 7.26
C PRO A 21 11.91 -4.97 7.62
N CYS A 22 11.17 -5.76 6.86
CA CYS A 22 9.73 -5.90 6.93
C CYS A 22 9.31 -7.32 6.59
N ILE A 23 8.39 -7.88 7.37
CA ILE A 23 7.71 -9.12 7.06
C ILE A 23 6.45 -8.76 6.27
N PHE A 24 6.30 -9.34 5.09
CA PHE A 24 5.12 -9.13 4.25
C PHE A 24 4.18 -10.33 4.38
N ILE A 25 2.90 -10.03 4.58
CA ILE A 25 1.80 -10.99 4.52
C ILE A 25 0.93 -10.56 3.35
N ARG A 26 1.16 -11.18 2.19
CA ARG A 26 0.43 -10.89 0.95
C ARG A 26 -0.79 -11.79 0.87
N LEU A 27 -1.98 -11.23 1.01
CA LEU A 27 -3.23 -11.96 0.90
C LEU A 27 -3.61 -12.17 -0.59
N THR A 28 -4.53 -13.07 -0.83
CA THR A 28 -5.06 -13.36 -2.17
C THR A 28 -6.33 -12.55 -2.44
N TYR A 29 -6.57 -12.28 -3.73
CA TYR A 29 -7.70 -11.59 -4.34
C TYR A 29 -7.68 -10.07 -4.21
N CYS A 30 -8.12 -9.39 -5.28
CA CYS A 30 -8.38 -7.95 -5.31
C CYS A 30 -9.73 -7.69 -5.98
N ASN A 31 -10.50 -6.74 -5.46
CA ASN A 31 -11.74 -6.26 -6.08
C ASN A 31 -11.51 -5.26 -7.23
N LEU A 32 -10.25 -4.92 -7.54
CA LEU A 32 -9.84 -4.02 -8.62
C LEU A 32 -9.07 -4.76 -9.72
N ARG A 33 -8.96 -4.14 -10.90
CA ARG A 33 -8.15 -4.62 -12.05
C ARG A 33 -7.35 -3.46 -12.64
N CYS A 34 -6.47 -2.88 -11.84
CA CYS A 34 -5.66 -1.74 -12.25
C CYS A 34 -4.83 -2.09 -13.49
N SER A 35 -4.79 -1.19 -14.46
CA SER A 35 -4.05 -1.35 -15.73
C SER A 35 -2.55 -1.63 -15.57
N TYR A 36 -1.96 -1.17 -14.46
CA TYR A 36 -0.53 -1.28 -14.15
C TYR A 36 -0.25 -2.18 -12.93
N CYS A 37 -1.14 -3.13 -12.62
CA CYS A 37 -0.93 -4.01 -11.46
C CYS A 37 0.33 -4.87 -11.65
N ASP A 38 1.28 -4.76 -10.73
CA ASP A 38 2.51 -5.57 -10.72
C ASP A 38 2.36 -6.91 -9.98
N THR A 39 1.18 -7.15 -9.39
CA THR A 39 0.91 -8.30 -8.52
C THR A 39 -0.34 -9.08 -8.97
N GLU A 40 -0.55 -9.23 -10.28
CA GLU A 40 -1.74 -9.93 -10.82
C GLU A 40 -1.84 -11.39 -10.37
N TYR A 41 -0.70 -12.03 -10.07
CA TYR A 41 -0.65 -13.40 -9.55
C TYR A 41 -1.38 -13.54 -8.20
N ALA A 42 -1.41 -12.48 -7.39
CA ALA A 42 -2.16 -12.46 -6.14
C ALA A 42 -3.68 -12.47 -6.33
N PHE A 43 -4.22 -12.36 -7.55
CA PHE A 43 -5.67 -12.42 -7.77
C PHE A 43 -6.25 -13.83 -7.62
N TYR A 44 -5.45 -14.88 -7.84
CA TYR A 44 -5.97 -16.25 -7.97
C TYR A 44 -5.18 -17.28 -7.13
N GLU A 45 -3.87 -17.11 -7.02
CA GLU A 45 -2.99 -18.03 -6.31
C GLU A 45 -3.07 -17.82 -4.79
N GLY A 46 -2.97 -18.88 -4.00
CA GLY A 46 -2.82 -18.79 -2.54
C GLY A 46 -3.25 -20.06 -1.80
N THR A 47 -2.85 -20.14 -0.54
CA THR A 47 -3.15 -21.23 0.38
C THR A 47 -3.89 -20.67 1.58
N ASP A 48 -4.93 -21.37 2.04
CA ASP A 48 -5.62 -20.96 3.24
C ASP A 48 -4.79 -21.29 4.49
N TYR A 49 -4.66 -20.30 5.37
CA TYR A 49 -4.02 -20.42 6.67
C TYR A 49 -4.95 -19.93 7.78
N THR A 50 -4.82 -20.51 8.97
CA THR A 50 -5.32 -19.86 10.18
C THR A 50 -4.39 -18.71 10.60
N ILE A 51 -4.86 -17.84 11.49
CA ILE A 51 -4.02 -16.76 12.02
C ILE A 51 -2.84 -17.35 12.80
N GLU A 52 -3.05 -18.43 13.53
CA GLU A 52 -2.02 -19.12 14.30
C GLU A 52 -0.90 -19.66 13.39
N GLU A 53 -1.26 -20.21 12.23
CA GLU A 53 -0.29 -20.68 11.24
C GLU A 53 0.51 -19.53 10.62
N ILE A 54 -0.14 -18.39 10.35
CA ILE A 54 0.52 -17.16 9.89
C ILE A 54 1.51 -16.68 10.96
N LEU A 55 1.07 -16.60 12.22
CA LEU A 55 1.90 -16.17 13.35
C LEU A 55 3.12 -17.10 13.53
N ALA A 56 2.92 -18.42 13.43
CA ALA A 56 4.01 -19.39 13.50
C ALA A 56 5.04 -19.19 12.37
N LYS A 57 4.58 -18.86 11.17
CA LYS A 57 5.47 -18.57 10.03
C LYS A 57 6.26 -17.29 10.18
N ILE A 58 5.67 -16.22 10.70
CA ILE A 58 6.38 -14.93 10.83
C ILE A 58 7.33 -14.90 12.03
N LYS A 59 7.06 -15.68 13.09
CA LYS A 59 7.87 -15.74 14.31
C LYS A 59 9.32 -16.18 14.07
N LYS A 60 9.60 -16.84 12.94
CA LYS A 60 10.95 -17.26 12.55
C LYS A 60 11.85 -16.08 12.12
N TYR A 61 11.26 -14.92 11.81
CA TYR A 61 11.99 -13.74 11.40
C TYR A 61 12.28 -12.84 12.60
N ASN A 62 13.53 -12.38 12.73
CA ASN A 62 13.92 -11.39 13.73
C ASN A 62 13.56 -9.97 13.26
N CYS A 63 12.27 -9.69 13.13
CA CYS A 63 11.74 -8.42 12.66
C CYS A 63 10.39 -8.12 13.32
N ASN A 64 10.20 -6.87 13.72
CA ASN A 64 8.97 -6.41 14.37
C ASN A 64 8.05 -5.62 13.43
N LEU A 65 8.50 -5.24 12.23
CA LEU A 65 7.69 -4.55 11.25
C LEU A 65 6.99 -5.56 10.35
N VAL A 66 5.66 -5.49 10.30
CA VAL A 66 4.82 -6.37 9.48
C VAL A 66 3.92 -5.52 8.60
N GLU A 67 3.91 -5.80 7.30
CA GLU A 67 2.95 -5.25 6.36
C GLU A 67 1.95 -6.33 5.93
N VAL A 68 0.66 -6.03 6.09
CA VAL A 68 -0.43 -6.80 5.49
C VAL A 68 -0.83 -6.13 4.17
N THR A 69 -0.77 -6.87 3.08
CA THR A 69 -0.94 -6.34 1.70
C THR A 69 -1.60 -7.38 0.79
N GLY A 70 -1.78 -7.06 -0.49
CA GLY A 70 -2.03 -7.99 -1.62
C GLY A 70 -3.36 -8.75 -1.62
N GLY A 71 -3.89 -9.13 -2.78
CA GLY A 71 -4.50 -8.11 -3.63
C GLY A 71 -5.09 -6.98 -2.77
N GLU A 72 -6.40 -6.89 -2.56
CA GLU A 72 -6.94 -5.95 -1.58
C GLU A 72 -7.12 -6.67 -0.23
N PRO A 73 -6.30 -6.38 0.80
CA PRO A 73 -6.34 -7.11 2.06
C PRO A 73 -7.70 -7.00 2.76
N LEU A 74 -8.40 -5.87 2.61
CA LEU A 74 -9.70 -5.65 3.24
C LEU A 74 -10.85 -6.45 2.60
N VAL A 75 -10.61 -7.17 1.49
CA VAL A 75 -11.61 -8.12 0.98
C VAL A 75 -11.81 -9.28 1.97
N GLN A 76 -10.75 -9.70 2.66
CA GLN A 76 -10.81 -10.78 3.63
C GLN A 76 -11.00 -10.18 5.03
N LYS A 77 -12.21 -10.29 5.60
CA LYS A 77 -12.57 -9.65 6.89
C LYS A 77 -11.64 -10.07 8.03
N GLU A 78 -11.14 -11.30 8.00
CA GLU A 78 -10.18 -11.84 8.95
C GLU A 78 -8.84 -11.08 8.99
N ALA A 79 -8.53 -10.27 7.97
CA ALA A 79 -7.34 -9.41 7.98
C ALA A 79 -7.40 -8.38 9.13
N LEU A 80 -8.59 -7.91 9.49
CA LEU A 80 -8.78 -7.01 10.64
C LEU A 80 -8.36 -7.71 11.95
N SER A 81 -8.79 -8.95 12.13
CA SER A 81 -8.42 -9.76 13.30
C SER A 81 -6.92 -10.06 13.33
N LEU A 82 -6.32 -10.40 12.18
CA LEU A 82 -4.87 -10.62 12.07
C LEU A 82 -4.09 -9.38 12.50
N MET A 83 -4.41 -8.20 11.93
CA MET A 83 -3.71 -6.95 12.26
C MET A 83 -3.84 -6.59 13.74
N LYS A 84 -5.05 -6.75 14.31
CA LYS A 84 -5.26 -6.53 15.74
C LYS A 84 -4.39 -7.44 16.61
N ILE A 85 -4.35 -8.74 16.30
CA ILE A 85 -3.55 -9.71 17.06
C ILE A 85 -2.06 -9.40 16.93
N LEU A 86 -1.58 -9.02 15.74
CA LEU A 86 -0.19 -8.61 15.54
C LEU A 86 0.16 -7.39 16.42
N CYS A 87 -0.72 -6.39 16.50
CA CYS A 87 -0.53 -5.26 17.40
C CYS A 87 -0.56 -5.67 18.89
N ASP A 88 -1.43 -6.61 19.28
CA ASP A 88 -1.48 -7.16 20.64
C ASP A 88 -0.19 -7.92 21.01
N LEU A 89 0.49 -8.48 20.01
CA LEU A 89 1.81 -9.11 20.11
C LEU A 89 2.99 -8.12 19.96
N SER A 90 2.73 -6.80 20.01
CA SER A 90 3.73 -5.73 19.92
C SER A 90 4.49 -5.63 18.59
N TYR A 91 3.96 -6.21 17.50
CA TYR A 91 4.44 -5.88 16.16
C TYR A 91 4.06 -4.45 15.78
N GLN A 92 4.93 -3.78 15.02
CA GLN A 92 4.59 -2.58 14.28
C GLN A 92 3.89 -3.01 12.99
N VAL A 93 2.60 -2.69 12.86
CA VAL A 93 1.77 -3.19 11.77
C VAL A 93 1.43 -2.07 10.79
N MET A 94 1.59 -2.36 9.51
CA MET A 94 1.11 -1.53 8.42
C MET A 94 0.15 -2.30 7.53
N ILE A 95 -0.69 -1.56 6.82
CA ILE A 95 -1.53 -2.09 5.74
C ILE A 95 -1.38 -1.23 4.49
N GLU A 96 -1.12 -1.88 3.36
CA GLU A 96 -1.32 -1.24 2.05
C GLU A 96 -2.71 -1.64 1.52
N THR A 97 -3.57 -0.64 1.30
CA THR A 97 -4.93 -0.83 0.77
C THR A 97 -5.19 0.13 -0.39
N SER A 98 -6.04 -0.26 -1.33
CA SER A 98 -6.49 0.61 -2.42
C SER A 98 -7.44 1.73 -1.99
N GLY A 99 -7.96 1.66 -0.76
CA GLY A 99 -8.99 2.60 -0.30
C GLY A 99 -10.34 2.44 -0.99
N SER A 100 -10.57 1.31 -1.68
CA SER A 100 -11.87 0.97 -2.29
C SER A 100 -12.86 0.29 -1.33
N LEU A 101 -12.39 -0.09 -0.13
CA LEU A 101 -13.18 -0.68 0.94
C LEU A 101 -13.04 0.15 2.23
N PRO A 102 -14.01 0.10 3.17
CA PRO A 102 -13.97 0.90 4.38
C PRO A 102 -12.76 0.61 5.27
N ILE A 103 -12.04 1.65 5.69
CA ILE A 103 -10.89 1.55 6.61
C ILE A 103 -11.25 1.76 8.10
N LYS A 104 -12.50 2.15 8.39
CA LYS A 104 -12.95 2.56 9.74
C LYS A 104 -12.80 1.47 10.81
N GLU A 105 -12.80 0.20 10.41
CA GLU A 105 -12.72 -0.96 11.31
C GLU A 105 -11.27 -1.42 11.57
N ILE A 106 -10.29 -0.78 10.92
CA ILE A 106 -8.88 -1.07 11.14
C ILE A 106 -8.48 -0.59 12.55
N ASP A 107 -7.74 -1.45 13.27
CA ASP A 107 -7.22 -1.13 14.60
C ASP A 107 -6.39 0.17 14.56
N GLN A 108 -6.63 1.08 15.51
CA GLN A 108 -6.03 2.41 15.53
C GLN A 108 -4.49 2.40 15.62
N ARG A 109 -3.89 1.28 16.04
CA ARG A 109 -2.42 1.12 16.11
C ARG A 109 -1.80 0.81 14.75
N VAL A 110 -2.58 0.37 13.78
CA VAL A 110 -2.11 0.03 12.43
C VAL A 110 -1.89 1.32 11.64
N LYS A 111 -0.73 1.43 10.99
CA LYS A 111 -0.44 2.49 10.02
C LYS A 111 -1.07 2.13 8.68
N VAL A 112 -1.96 2.99 8.19
CA VAL A 112 -2.64 2.80 6.90
C VAL A 112 -1.87 3.52 5.81
N ILE A 113 -1.50 2.80 4.76
CA ILE A 113 -1.00 3.34 3.50
C ILE A 113 -2.13 3.15 2.48
N MET A 114 -2.89 4.23 2.24
CA MET A 114 -4.03 4.19 1.32
C MET A 114 -3.61 4.69 -0.06
N ASP A 115 -3.59 3.80 -1.04
CA ASP A 115 -3.23 4.12 -2.42
C ASP A 115 -4.47 4.48 -3.24
N LEU A 116 -4.75 5.78 -3.33
CA LEU A 116 -5.85 6.31 -4.14
C LEU A 116 -5.53 6.13 -5.62
N LYS A 117 -6.40 5.38 -6.30
CA LYS A 117 -6.17 4.97 -7.69
C LYS A 117 -6.38 6.16 -8.63
N CYS A 118 -5.33 6.53 -9.34
CA CYS A 118 -5.36 7.61 -10.34
C CYS A 118 -6.10 7.19 -11.61
N PRO A 119 -6.57 8.12 -12.46
CA PRO A 119 -7.29 7.81 -13.71
C PRO A 119 -6.63 6.75 -14.60
N SER A 120 -5.30 6.79 -14.76
CA SER A 120 -4.55 5.81 -15.58
C SER A 120 -4.76 4.36 -15.15
N SER A 121 -5.09 4.12 -13.88
CA SER A 121 -5.38 2.79 -13.33
C SER A 121 -6.65 2.17 -13.93
N LYS A 122 -7.51 2.99 -14.55
CA LYS A 122 -8.89 2.66 -14.95
C LYS A 122 -9.82 2.30 -13.79
N MET A 123 -9.38 2.54 -12.54
CA MET A 123 -10.07 2.14 -11.31
C MET A 123 -10.33 3.32 -10.36
N SER A 124 -10.05 4.55 -10.77
CA SER A 124 -10.27 5.76 -9.93
C SER A 124 -11.72 5.93 -9.44
N HIS A 125 -12.69 5.44 -10.21
CA HIS A 125 -14.11 5.43 -9.85
C HIS A 125 -14.44 4.49 -8.67
N LYS A 126 -13.49 3.64 -8.23
CA LYS A 126 -13.64 2.74 -7.08
C LYS A 126 -13.10 3.33 -5.78
N ASN A 127 -12.45 4.50 -5.81
CA ASN A 127 -11.95 5.15 -4.61
C ASN A 127 -13.11 5.52 -3.68
N LEU A 128 -13.08 5.05 -2.43
CA LEU A 128 -14.07 5.38 -1.41
C LEU A 128 -13.56 6.57 -0.57
N TYR A 129 -13.90 7.79 -1.00
CA TYR A 129 -13.39 9.02 -0.36
C TYR A 129 -13.81 9.20 1.11
N GLU A 130 -14.87 8.54 1.56
CA GLU A 130 -15.26 8.51 2.98
C GLU A 130 -14.12 8.02 3.88
N ASN A 131 -13.24 7.16 3.35
CA ASN A 131 -12.04 6.69 4.05
C ASN A 131 -11.12 7.83 4.52
N ILE A 132 -11.09 8.95 3.81
CA ILE A 132 -10.24 10.10 4.15
C ILE A 132 -10.58 10.66 5.54
N SER A 133 -11.84 10.55 5.97
CA SER A 133 -12.27 11.00 7.31
C SER A 133 -11.72 10.15 8.45
N TYR A 134 -11.29 8.92 8.17
CA TYR A 134 -10.76 7.97 9.15
C TYR A 134 -9.23 7.90 9.15
N LEU A 135 -8.55 8.63 8.26
CA LEU A 135 -7.09 8.70 8.23
C LEU A 135 -6.56 9.42 9.47
N LYS A 136 -5.52 8.82 10.06
CA LYS A 136 -4.78 9.36 11.20
C LYS A 136 -3.59 10.19 10.73
N ARG A 137 -3.01 10.99 11.63
CA ARG A 137 -1.84 11.83 11.30
C ARG A 137 -0.60 11.03 10.87
N ASN A 138 -0.47 9.80 11.39
CA ASN A 138 0.63 8.89 11.09
C ASN A 138 0.34 7.96 9.89
N ASP A 139 -0.86 8.01 9.30
CA ASP A 139 -1.20 7.30 8.06
C ASP A 139 -0.61 8.03 6.85
N GLU A 140 -0.73 7.42 5.67
CA GLU A 140 -0.20 7.97 4.42
C GLU A 140 -1.18 7.75 3.28
N VAL A 141 -1.31 8.75 2.42
CA VAL A 141 -2.03 8.62 1.15
C VAL A 141 -1.02 8.58 0.02
N LYS A 142 -1.06 7.51 -0.76
CA LYS A 142 -0.19 7.26 -1.90
C LYS A 142 -0.94 7.50 -3.20
N PHE A 143 -0.23 8.04 -4.18
CA PHE A 143 -0.67 8.16 -5.56
C PHE A 143 0.43 7.62 -6.47
N VAL A 144 0.09 6.60 -7.28
CA VAL A 144 0.97 6.08 -8.34
C VAL A 144 0.65 6.83 -9.64
N ILE A 145 1.57 7.70 -10.05
CA ILE A 145 1.43 8.63 -11.17
C ILE A 145 2.00 8.04 -12.45
N GLY A 146 1.17 7.82 -13.47
CA GLY A 146 1.58 7.33 -14.78
C GLY A 146 1.83 8.43 -15.80
N ASN A 147 1.13 9.55 -15.68
CA ASN A 147 1.16 10.61 -16.67
C ASN A 147 0.79 11.98 -16.07
N ARG A 148 0.71 13.00 -16.93
CA ARG A 148 0.38 14.36 -16.49
C ARG A 148 -1.07 14.51 -16.05
N GLU A 149 -1.99 13.70 -16.58
CA GLU A 149 -3.41 13.70 -16.16
C GLU A 149 -3.52 13.22 -14.71
N ASP A 150 -2.87 12.10 -14.38
CA ASP A 150 -2.81 11.58 -13.00
C ASP A 150 -2.24 12.64 -12.05
N TYR A 151 -1.12 13.27 -12.42
CA TYR A 151 -0.49 14.31 -11.60
C TYR A 151 -1.45 15.46 -11.30
N ASN A 152 -2.12 15.99 -12.32
CA ASN A 152 -3.08 17.09 -12.15
C ASN A 152 -4.31 16.63 -11.35
N TRP A 153 -4.79 15.42 -11.58
CA TRP A 153 -5.89 14.82 -10.83
C TRP A 153 -5.54 14.67 -9.34
N SER A 154 -4.35 14.14 -9.02
CA SER A 154 -3.89 13.97 -7.64
C SER A 154 -3.78 15.30 -6.92
N LYS A 155 -3.28 16.36 -7.59
CA LYS A 155 -3.28 17.72 -7.01
C LYS A 155 -4.68 18.19 -6.63
N ASN A 156 -5.65 18.04 -7.55
CA ASN A 156 -7.03 18.43 -7.27
C ASN A 156 -7.61 17.65 -6.09
N VAL A 157 -7.33 16.35 -5.97
CA VAL A 157 -7.76 15.53 -4.84
C VAL A 157 -7.09 15.98 -3.53
N ILE A 158 -5.79 16.27 -3.55
CA ILE A 158 -5.06 16.79 -2.38
C ILE A 158 -5.70 18.08 -1.88
N ASP A 159 -5.99 19.01 -2.78
CA ASP A 159 -6.59 20.31 -2.44
C ASP A 159 -8.05 20.15 -1.99
N GLN A 160 -8.85 19.36 -2.71
CA GLN A 160 -10.26 19.13 -2.38
C GLN A 160 -10.45 18.54 -0.98
N TYR A 161 -9.57 17.62 -0.58
CA TYR A 161 -9.69 16.91 0.70
C TYR A 161 -8.68 17.35 1.77
N GLN A 162 -7.88 18.39 1.48
CA GLN A 162 -6.84 18.93 2.35
C GLN A 162 -5.90 17.83 2.88
N LEU A 163 -5.49 16.91 2.00
CA LEU A 163 -4.79 15.68 2.41
C LEU A 163 -3.45 15.96 3.11
N ALA A 164 -2.71 16.96 2.64
CA ALA A 164 -1.42 17.35 3.22
C ALA A 164 -1.54 17.90 4.66
N GLU A 165 -2.72 18.41 5.02
CA GLU A 165 -3.01 18.85 6.40
C GLU A 165 -3.38 17.68 7.29
N LYS A 166 -3.89 16.58 6.72
CA LYS A 166 -4.31 15.38 7.46
C LYS A 166 -3.14 14.44 7.73
N CYS A 167 -2.39 14.06 6.70
CA CYS A 167 -1.38 13.01 6.79
C CYS A 167 -0.27 13.20 5.73
N ALA A 168 0.72 12.31 5.69
CA ALA A 168 1.74 12.38 4.65
C ALA A 168 1.15 11.98 3.29
N VAL A 169 1.47 12.75 2.25
CA VAL A 169 1.06 12.44 0.87
C VAL A 169 2.28 12.02 0.07
N LEU A 170 2.19 10.85 -0.57
CA LEU A 170 3.28 10.21 -1.29
C LEU A 170 2.97 10.14 -2.77
N PHE A 171 3.93 10.56 -3.60
CA PHE A 171 3.89 10.36 -5.04
C PHE A 171 4.96 9.33 -5.43
N SER A 172 4.54 8.30 -6.16
CA SER A 172 5.44 7.39 -6.89
C SER A 172 5.10 7.41 -8.37
N ASN A 173 6.04 7.01 -9.21
CA ASN A 173 5.79 6.84 -10.65
C ASN A 173 5.33 5.40 -10.94
N ILE A 174 4.49 5.22 -11.97
CA ILE A 174 4.32 3.89 -12.56
C ILE A 174 5.67 3.47 -13.16
N PHE A 175 6.20 2.35 -12.67
CA PHE A 175 7.47 1.80 -13.15
C PHE A 175 7.42 1.56 -14.67
N SER A 176 8.44 2.04 -15.38
CA SER A 176 8.58 1.99 -16.85
C SER A 176 7.64 2.89 -17.69
N GLU A 177 6.66 3.58 -17.10
CA GLU A 177 5.77 4.50 -17.86
C GLU A 177 6.13 5.97 -17.66
N LEU A 178 6.52 6.35 -16.44
CA LEU A 178 6.92 7.72 -16.11
C LEU A 178 8.31 7.72 -15.48
N GLU A 179 9.24 8.42 -16.12
CA GLU A 179 10.58 8.62 -15.58
C GLU A 179 10.54 9.38 -14.23
N PRO A 180 11.20 8.87 -13.18
CA PRO A 180 11.26 9.51 -11.86
C PRO A 180 11.62 11.00 -11.92
N ALA A 181 12.65 11.35 -12.70
CA ALA A 181 13.12 12.72 -12.85
C ALA A 181 12.00 13.67 -13.35
N ARG A 182 11.16 13.17 -14.26
CA ARG A 182 10.05 13.96 -14.83
C ARG A 182 8.98 14.27 -13.80
N LEU A 183 8.64 13.30 -12.94
CA LEU A 183 7.68 13.52 -11.85
C LEU A 183 8.25 14.50 -10.81
N VAL A 184 9.53 14.37 -10.46
CA VAL A 184 10.22 15.29 -9.56
C VAL A 184 10.23 16.71 -10.11
N GLU A 185 10.54 16.91 -11.39
CA GLU A 185 10.46 18.22 -12.05
C GLU A 185 9.07 18.86 -11.88
N TRP A 186 8.00 18.09 -12.03
CA TRP A 186 6.64 18.59 -11.86
C TRP A 186 6.37 19.00 -10.41
N ILE A 187 6.75 18.16 -9.44
CA ILE A 187 6.61 18.44 -8.00
C ILE A 187 7.33 19.73 -7.62
N LEU A 188 8.59 19.87 -8.07
CA LEU A 188 9.42 21.05 -7.77
C LEU A 188 8.86 22.31 -8.42
N LYS A 189 8.45 22.23 -9.70
CA LYS A 189 7.87 23.38 -10.42
C LYS A 189 6.62 23.92 -9.72
N ASP A 190 5.77 23.04 -9.22
CA ASP A 190 4.51 23.42 -8.60
C ASP A 190 4.64 23.64 -7.07
N ASN A 191 5.84 23.48 -6.50
CA ASN A 191 6.11 23.55 -5.05
C ASN A 191 5.14 22.69 -4.22
N LEU A 192 4.82 21.49 -4.74
CA LEU A 192 3.77 20.66 -4.18
C LEU A 192 4.26 20.02 -2.85
N LYS A 193 3.43 20.12 -1.80
CA LYS A 193 3.73 19.56 -0.46
C LYS A 193 3.51 18.04 -0.40
N VAL A 194 4.32 17.30 -1.13
CA VAL A 194 4.29 15.83 -1.19
C VAL A 194 5.69 15.25 -0.99
N ARG A 195 5.76 13.99 -0.58
CA ARG A 195 7.00 13.22 -0.59
C ARG A 195 7.05 12.41 -1.88
N PHE A 196 8.08 12.62 -2.69
CA PHE A 196 8.40 11.72 -3.78
C PHE A 196 9.06 10.44 -3.24
N GLN A 197 8.72 9.28 -3.82
CA GLN A 197 9.37 8.01 -3.56
C GLN A 197 9.51 7.20 -4.85
N ILE A 198 10.57 6.40 -4.95
CA ILE A 198 10.68 5.33 -5.94
C ILE A 198 10.18 4.03 -5.34
N GLN A 199 9.77 3.08 -6.18
CA GLN A 199 9.52 1.70 -5.77
C GLN A 199 10.85 0.97 -5.59
N MET A 200 11.54 1.21 -4.47
CA MET A 200 12.95 0.86 -4.28
C MET A 200 13.24 -0.63 -4.54
N HIS A 201 12.31 -1.51 -4.17
CA HIS A 201 12.43 -2.96 -4.39
C HIS A 201 12.61 -3.32 -5.88
N LYS A 202 12.02 -2.56 -6.83
CA LYS A 202 12.18 -2.78 -8.28
C LYS A 202 13.56 -2.43 -8.82
N TYR A 203 14.39 -1.75 -8.03
CA TYR A 203 15.78 -1.43 -8.36
C TYR A 203 16.78 -2.33 -7.64
N ILE A 204 16.38 -2.94 -6.52
CA ILE A 204 17.22 -3.88 -5.76
C ILE A 204 17.16 -5.28 -6.38
N TRP A 205 15.95 -5.74 -6.72
CA TRP A 205 15.71 -7.06 -7.30
C TRP A 205 15.18 -6.95 -8.72
N SER A 206 15.21 -8.07 -9.46
CA SER A 206 14.55 -8.13 -10.76
C SER A 206 13.06 -7.78 -10.59
N PRO A 207 12.46 -6.93 -11.45
CA PRO A 207 11.04 -6.60 -11.37
C PRO A 207 10.09 -7.81 -11.46
N THR A 208 10.59 -8.95 -11.95
CA THR A 208 9.85 -10.21 -12.06
C THR A 208 10.07 -11.16 -10.87
N GLN A 209 10.97 -10.82 -9.95
CA GLN A 209 11.28 -11.64 -8.79
C GLN A 209 10.17 -11.50 -7.75
N ARG A 210 9.65 -12.63 -7.27
CA ARG A 210 8.62 -12.70 -6.21
C ARG A 210 9.25 -12.98 -4.85
N GLY A 211 8.52 -12.67 -3.78
CA GLY A 211 8.94 -12.94 -2.40
C GLY A 211 10.20 -12.18 -1.95
N VAL A 212 10.42 -11.01 -2.54
CA VAL A 212 11.51 -10.07 -2.24
C VAL A 212 10.98 -8.65 -2.14
#